data_AF-A0A9W9YLJ7-F1
#
_entry.id   AF-A0A9W9YLJ7-F1
#
_cell.length_a   1.000
_cell.length_b   1.000
_cell.length_c   1.000
_cell.angle_alpha   90.00
_cell.angle_beta   90.00
_cell.angle_gamma   90.00
#
_symmetry.space_group_name_H-M   'P 1'
#
loop_
_entity.id
_entity.type
_entity.pdbx_description
1 polymer ?
#
loop_
_entity_poly.entity_id
_entity_poly.type
_entity_poly.pdbx_seq_one_letter_code
_entity_poly.pdbx_strand_id
1 'polypeptide(L)'
;MKGSYHAIPSWQYLISFLSSTSHEFSVKVMGDSSPSLLASFEGLQLVSDADELKDNKWHQICVSWSHSKQTVVLYIDGVNVKSKGTASHSNPLNAAGMLVIGKDGAGSNTFRITELNLWNKELSADEIATSAQQCDGLKGNAKRWHEFYNKASEKGSEVISSPSLCQATGSSRVPAKEPEVVSPGPPQGPSFDVRLINGGVSYDDIIIRKPNNLPAQLTQFTNCMWLKLDKGSWIGWGLITVSNYRTNKWQGFTIALGTTHRGNMQVYFTLSHGSRSYKYCYSGAIEGFGDHQWHHFCLSWEGEETALLKYFMDGTLSRVKDNCDVGYQIQGQSEYLSIGGHSRKDSGDEVLINGYALWDRILTDDEILDNASTCQETKGNPLIKWDDFYESVKADSKDYMISPSECDVKLDFLVSRKYYCSMTRNTRYSQYSRDP
;
A
#
# COMPACT_ATOMS: atom_id res chain seq x y z
N MET A 1 -16.04 -56.61 -25.51
CA MET A 1 -16.30 -55.17 -25.53
C MET A 1 -15.58 -54.53 -24.35
N LYS A 2 -14.36 -54.00 -24.55
CA LYS A 2 -13.70 -53.15 -23.55
C LYS A 2 -14.02 -51.71 -23.94
N GLY A 3 -14.84 -51.04 -23.13
CA GLY A 3 -15.14 -49.63 -23.31
C GLY A 3 -13.85 -48.82 -23.13
N SER A 4 -13.45 -48.09 -24.16
CA SER A 4 -12.45 -47.04 -24.07
C SER A 4 -13.01 -45.92 -23.19
N TYR A 5 -12.59 -45.88 -21.93
CA TYR A 5 -12.72 -44.70 -21.11
C TYR A 5 -11.90 -43.60 -21.79
N HIS A 6 -12.56 -42.69 -22.50
CA HIS A 6 -11.96 -41.42 -22.88
C HIS A 6 -11.65 -40.69 -21.58
N ALA A 7 -10.37 -40.50 -21.26
CA ALA A 7 -9.94 -39.67 -20.15
C ALA A 7 -10.58 -38.29 -20.33
N ILE A 8 -11.31 -37.83 -19.31
CA ILE A 8 -11.83 -36.45 -19.29
C ILE A 8 -10.59 -35.56 -19.38
N PRO A 9 -10.48 -34.69 -20.41
CA PRO A 9 -9.32 -33.82 -20.54
C PRO A 9 -9.23 -32.96 -19.28
N SER A 10 -8.05 -32.88 -18.70
CA SER A 10 -7.89 -32.08 -17.50
C SER A 10 -8.03 -30.60 -17.84
N TRP A 11 -8.64 -29.83 -16.95
CA TRP A 11 -8.77 -28.38 -17.07
C TRP A 11 -8.91 -27.72 -15.71
N GLN A 12 -8.48 -26.47 -15.60
CA GLN A 12 -8.68 -25.66 -14.40
C GLN A 12 -8.84 -24.20 -14.77
N TYR A 13 -9.82 -23.52 -14.14
CA TYR A 13 -9.96 -22.07 -14.28
C TYR A 13 -8.90 -21.36 -13.46
N LEU A 14 -8.17 -20.45 -14.09
CA LEU A 14 -7.36 -19.45 -13.38
C LEU A 14 -8.29 -18.31 -12.91
N ILE A 15 -9.08 -17.78 -13.84
CA ILE A 15 -10.05 -16.71 -13.60
C ILE A 15 -11.30 -16.91 -14.46
N SER A 16 -12.45 -16.51 -13.94
CA SER A 16 -13.70 -16.42 -14.68
C SER A 16 -14.54 -15.25 -14.21
N PHE A 17 -15.22 -14.58 -15.14
CA PHE A 17 -16.26 -13.61 -14.84
C PHE A 17 -17.60 -14.13 -15.35
N LEU A 18 -18.58 -14.13 -14.46
CA LEU A 18 -19.92 -14.65 -14.66
C LEU A 18 -20.92 -13.52 -14.51
N SER A 19 -21.63 -13.18 -15.57
CA SER A 19 -22.80 -12.31 -15.46
C SER A 19 -24.08 -13.11 -15.39
N SER A 20 -25.19 -12.43 -15.14
CA SER A 20 -26.52 -13.03 -15.04
C SER A 20 -26.99 -13.79 -16.30
N THR A 21 -26.31 -13.62 -17.44
CA THR A 21 -26.70 -14.20 -18.73
C THR A 21 -25.70 -15.18 -19.34
N SER A 22 -24.42 -15.19 -18.93
CA SER A 22 -23.41 -16.19 -19.33
C SER A 22 -22.02 -15.93 -18.69
N HIS A 23 -21.06 -16.85 -18.88
CA HIS A 23 -19.64 -16.55 -18.69
C HIS A 23 -19.22 -15.49 -19.72
N GLU A 24 -18.84 -14.30 -19.26
CA GLU A 24 -18.46 -13.19 -20.14
C GLU A 24 -16.99 -13.30 -20.56
N PHE A 25 -16.11 -13.70 -19.64
CA PHE A 25 -14.75 -14.12 -19.99
C PHE A 25 -14.18 -15.15 -19.01
N SER A 26 -13.20 -15.94 -19.46
CA SER A 26 -12.44 -16.83 -18.60
C SER A 26 -11.06 -17.17 -19.16
N VAL A 27 -10.11 -17.48 -18.28
CA VAL A 27 -8.83 -18.08 -18.65
C VAL A 27 -8.68 -19.42 -17.95
N LYS A 28 -8.35 -20.44 -18.73
CA LYS A 28 -8.17 -21.82 -18.26
C LYS A 28 -6.83 -22.37 -18.70
N VAL A 29 -6.29 -23.29 -17.90
CA VAL A 29 -5.27 -24.24 -18.35
C VAL A 29 -5.96 -25.56 -18.65
N MET A 30 -5.57 -26.23 -19.73
CA MET A 30 -6.07 -27.55 -20.12
C MET A 30 -4.91 -28.52 -20.34
N GLY A 31 -5.07 -29.79 -19.99
CA GLY A 31 -4.06 -30.83 -20.21
C GLY A 31 -2.97 -30.86 -19.14
N ASP A 32 -2.60 -32.06 -18.70
CA ASP A 32 -1.58 -32.25 -17.65
C ASP A 32 -0.15 -32.32 -18.22
N SER A 33 0.06 -33.12 -19.26
CA SER A 33 1.39 -33.34 -19.85
C SER A 33 1.76 -32.33 -20.94
N SER A 34 0.74 -31.72 -21.55
CA SER A 34 0.84 -30.77 -22.66
C SER A 34 -0.17 -29.65 -22.39
N PRO A 35 0.19 -28.70 -21.50
CA PRO A 35 -0.73 -27.65 -21.10
C PRO A 35 -1.03 -26.72 -22.28
N SER A 36 -2.29 -26.37 -22.42
CA SER A 36 -2.76 -25.31 -23.30
C SER A 36 -3.47 -24.23 -22.48
N LEU A 37 -3.25 -22.97 -22.83
CA LEU A 37 -4.04 -21.87 -22.31
C LEU A 37 -5.25 -21.64 -23.20
N LEU A 38 -6.43 -21.61 -22.59
CA LEU A 38 -7.69 -21.29 -23.23
C LEU A 38 -8.25 -20.00 -22.65
N ALA A 39 -8.23 -18.93 -23.45
CA ALA A 39 -8.94 -17.69 -23.17
C ALA A 39 -10.30 -17.73 -23.87
N SER A 40 -11.38 -17.55 -23.11
CA SER A 40 -12.74 -17.41 -23.64
C SER A 40 -13.26 -16.00 -23.41
N PHE A 41 -13.94 -15.45 -24.40
CA PHE A 41 -14.65 -14.18 -24.33
C PHE A 41 -15.94 -14.27 -25.15
N GLU A 42 -17.10 -14.13 -24.52
CA GLU A 42 -18.42 -14.21 -25.20
C GLU A 42 -18.57 -15.39 -26.17
N GLY A 43 -18.07 -16.57 -25.80
CA GLY A 43 -18.10 -17.77 -26.64
C GLY A 43 -16.98 -17.87 -27.70
N LEU A 44 -16.23 -16.80 -27.94
CA LEU A 44 -14.96 -16.89 -28.67
C LEU A 44 -13.92 -17.60 -27.82
N GLN A 45 -13.22 -18.58 -28.40
CA GLN A 45 -12.11 -19.27 -27.75
C GLN A 45 -10.79 -19.03 -28.49
N LEU A 46 -9.75 -18.67 -27.75
CA LEU A 46 -8.35 -18.70 -28.16
C LEU A 46 -7.65 -19.81 -27.39
N VAL A 47 -7.07 -20.75 -28.12
CA VAL A 47 -6.25 -21.82 -27.55
C VAL A 47 -4.82 -21.61 -28.04
N SER A 48 -3.89 -21.57 -27.09
CA SER A 48 -2.45 -21.60 -27.35
C SER A 48 -1.84 -22.78 -26.63
N ASP A 49 -0.88 -23.45 -27.26
CA ASP A 49 0.04 -24.30 -26.52
C ASP A 49 0.76 -23.44 -25.48
N ALA A 50 1.03 -24.01 -24.32
CA ALA A 50 1.59 -23.32 -23.16
C ALA A 50 2.64 -24.21 -22.46
N ASP A 51 3.40 -24.95 -23.26
CA ASP A 51 4.43 -25.89 -22.80
C ASP A 51 5.50 -25.20 -21.94
N GLU A 52 5.72 -23.89 -22.14
CA GLU A 52 6.58 -23.05 -21.31
C GLU A 52 6.18 -23.05 -19.82
N LEU A 53 4.88 -23.18 -19.51
CA LEU A 53 4.38 -23.18 -18.12
C LEU A 53 4.82 -24.41 -17.31
N LYS A 54 5.44 -25.40 -17.95
CA LYS A 54 5.95 -26.62 -17.30
C LYS A 54 7.30 -26.44 -16.61
N ASP A 55 7.94 -25.29 -16.78
CA ASP A 55 9.32 -25.09 -16.29
C ASP A 55 9.42 -24.80 -14.77
N ASN A 56 8.27 -24.81 -14.07
CA ASN A 56 8.12 -24.48 -12.65
C ASN A 56 8.56 -23.04 -12.29
N LYS A 57 8.55 -22.11 -13.25
CA LYS A 57 8.77 -20.68 -13.01
C LYS A 57 7.47 -19.89 -13.07
N TRP A 58 7.58 -18.64 -12.63
CA TRP A 58 6.50 -17.66 -12.77
C TRP A 58 6.42 -17.20 -14.23
N HIS A 59 5.21 -17.23 -14.77
CA HIS A 59 4.89 -16.70 -16.09
C HIS A 59 3.80 -15.65 -15.97
N GLN A 60 3.92 -14.59 -16.76
CA GLN A 60 2.84 -13.61 -16.89
C GLN A 60 1.87 -14.08 -17.97
N ILE A 61 0.58 -14.16 -17.63
CA ILE A 61 -0.49 -14.41 -18.60
C ILE A 61 -1.36 -13.15 -18.67
N CYS A 62 -1.49 -12.57 -19.87
CA CYS A 62 -2.36 -11.43 -20.10
C CYS A 62 -3.34 -11.72 -21.23
N VAL A 63 -4.61 -11.37 -21.05
CA VAL A 63 -5.63 -11.44 -22.09
C VAL A 63 -6.22 -10.04 -22.27
N SER A 64 -6.18 -9.53 -23.49
CA SER A 64 -6.80 -8.25 -23.83
C SER A 64 -7.99 -8.46 -24.77
N TRP A 65 -9.01 -7.62 -24.60
CA TRP A 65 -10.12 -7.49 -25.53
C TRP A 65 -10.34 -6.01 -25.83
N SER A 66 -10.68 -5.73 -27.08
CA SER A 66 -10.92 -4.37 -27.56
C SER A 66 -12.18 -4.33 -28.40
N HIS A 67 -13.21 -3.63 -27.92
CA HIS A 67 -14.43 -3.40 -28.68
C HIS A 67 -14.16 -2.63 -29.98
N SER A 68 -13.28 -1.62 -29.93
CA SER A 68 -12.96 -0.77 -31.10
C SER A 68 -12.18 -1.53 -32.18
N LYS A 69 -11.23 -2.38 -31.77
CA LYS A 69 -10.43 -3.19 -32.70
C LYS A 69 -11.11 -4.51 -33.08
N GLN A 70 -12.12 -4.94 -32.33
CA GLN A 70 -12.77 -6.24 -32.47
C GLN A 70 -11.76 -7.40 -32.40
N THR A 71 -10.86 -7.37 -31.43
CA THR A 71 -9.79 -8.37 -31.27
C THR A 71 -9.68 -8.83 -29.83
N VAL A 72 -9.45 -10.14 -29.67
CA VAL A 72 -8.94 -10.72 -28.43
C VAL A 72 -7.51 -11.17 -28.67
N VAL A 73 -6.63 -10.90 -27.71
CA VAL A 73 -5.21 -11.27 -27.77
C VAL A 73 -4.78 -11.93 -26.47
N LEU A 74 -4.05 -13.03 -26.58
CA LEU A 74 -3.43 -13.75 -25.49
C LEU A 74 -1.92 -13.52 -25.53
N TYR A 75 -1.36 -13.14 -24.38
CA TYR A 75 0.05 -12.92 -24.17
C TYR A 75 0.59 -13.87 -23.10
N ILE A 76 1.81 -14.36 -23.32
CA ILE A 76 2.62 -15.09 -22.34
C ILE A 76 3.96 -14.36 -22.23
N ASP A 77 4.35 -13.98 -21.02
CA ASP A 77 5.59 -13.26 -20.72
C ASP A 77 5.81 -12.01 -21.59
N GLY A 78 4.73 -11.26 -21.83
CA GLY A 78 4.77 -10.06 -22.65
C GLY A 78 4.66 -10.28 -24.15
N VAL A 79 4.68 -11.53 -24.63
CA VAL A 79 4.69 -11.88 -26.05
C VAL A 79 3.29 -12.30 -26.49
N ASN A 80 2.79 -11.73 -27.59
CA ASN A 80 1.53 -12.16 -28.22
C ASN A 80 1.69 -13.58 -28.80
N VAL A 81 1.07 -14.56 -28.15
CA VAL A 81 1.11 -15.98 -28.59
C VAL A 81 -0.10 -16.33 -29.45
N LYS A 82 -1.21 -15.61 -29.30
CA LYS A 82 -2.42 -15.82 -30.09
C LYS A 82 -3.27 -14.56 -30.19
N SER A 83 -3.82 -14.30 -31.36
CA SER A 83 -4.86 -13.29 -31.55
C SER A 83 -5.97 -13.83 -32.44
N LYS A 84 -7.18 -13.30 -32.24
CA LYS A 84 -8.35 -13.63 -33.06
C LYS A 84 -9.30 -12.44 -33.14
N GLY A 85 -9.82 -12.18 -34.33
CA GLY A 85 -10.91 -11.22 -34.50
C GLY A 85 -12.19 -11.72 -33.82
N THR A 86 -12.91 -10.83 -33.17
CA THR A 86 -14.27 -11.08 -32.68
C THR A 86 -15.25 -10.78 -33.81
N ALA A 87 -16.33 -11.56 -33.95
CA ALA A 87 -17.50 -11.06 -34.67
C ALA A 87 -17.96 -9.75 -33.99
N SER A 88 -18.56 -8.81 -34.72
CA SER A 88 -19.08 -7.57 -34.13
C SER A 88 -20.10 -7.91 -33.03
N HIS A 89 -19.68 -7.77 -31.78
CA HIS A 89 -20.59 -7.77 -30.63
C HIS A 89 -20.96 -6.32 -30.38
N SER A 90 -22.25 -6.01 -30.37
CA SER A 90 -22.74 -4.63 -30.40
C SER A 90 -22.67 -3.90 -29.06
N ASN A 91 -22.32 -4.59 -27.96
CA ASN A 91 -22.49 -4.07 -26.61
C ASN A 91 -21.20 -4.27 -25.77
N PRO A 92 -20.83 -3.28 -24.92
CA PRO A 92 -19.84 -3.48 -23.87
C PRO A 92 -20.26 -4.56 -22.86
N LEU A 93 -19.28 -5.20 -22.20
CA LEU A 93 -19.53 -6.14 -21.10
C LEU A 93 -20.32 -5.47 -19.98
N ASN A 94 -21.24 -6.23 -19.36
CA ASN A 94 -21.98 -5.75 -18.21
C ASN A 94 -21.12 -5.90 -16.95
N ALA A 95 -20.82 -4.78 -16.28
CA ALA A 95 -20.02 -4.79 -15.05
C ALA A 95 -20.69 -5.54 -13.88
N ALA A 96 -21.99 -5.84 -13.95
CA ALA A 96 -22.71 -6.60 -12.94
C ALA A 96 -22.48 -8.11 -13.10
N GLY A 97 -21.60 -8.67 -12.27
CA GLY A 97 -21.32 -10.10 -12.25
C GLY A 97 -20.43 -10.52 -11.10
N MET A 98 -20.07 -11.80 -11.09
CA MET A 98 -19.19 -12.41 -10.10
C MET A 98 -17.85 -12.76 -10.76
N LEU A 99 -16.78 -12.18 -10.23
CA LEU A 99 -15.41 -12.55 -10.57
C LEU A 99 -14.95 -13.66 -9.64
N VAL A 100 -14.42 -14.75 -10.20
CA VAL A 100 -13.96 -15.90 -9.44
C VAL A 100 -12.56 -16.30 -9.88
N ILE A 101 -11.69 -16.52 -8.90
CA ILE A 101 -10.32 -17.01 -9.06
C ILE A 101 -10.31 -18.47 -8.59
N GLY A 102 -9.77 -19.37 -9.41
CA GLY A 102 -9.61 -20.78 -9.01
C GLY A 102 -10.91 -21.51 -8.67
N LYS A 103 -11.97 -21.35 -9.48
CA LYS A 103 -13.33 -21.85 -9.16
C LYS A 103 -13.52 -23.36 -9.31
N ASP A 104 -13.08 -23.91 -10.43
CA ASP A 104 -13.46 -25.24 -10.91
C ASP A 104 -12.30 -25.89 -11.67
N GLY A 105 -12.18 -27.21 -11.59
CA GLY A 105 -11.24 -27.98 -12.38
C GLY A 105 -11.52 -29.47 -12.40
N ALA A 106 -11.10 -30.13 -13.48
CA ALA A 106 -10.94 -31.58 -13.57
C ALA A 106 -9.45 -31.83 -13.77
N GLY A 107 -8.69 -32.24 -12.76
CA GLY A 107 -7.24 -32.40 -12.88
C GLY A 107 -6.54 -32.33 -11.52
N SER A 108 -5.31 -32.81 -11.45
CA SER A 108 -4.51 -32.84 -10.21
C SER A 108 -3.44 -31.74 -10.13
N ASN A 109 -3.37 -30.87 -11.14
CA ASN A 109 -2.35 -29.82 -11.17
C ASN A 109 -2.68 -28.72 -10.16
N THR A 110 -1.64 -28.20 -9.53
CA THR A 110 -1.75 -27.07 -8.61
C THR A 110 -1.06 -25.88 -9.25
N PHE A 111 -1.80 -24.78 -9.44
CA PHE A 111 -1.23 -23.53 -9.90
C PHE A 111 -1.13 -22.55 -8.73
N ARG A 112 -0.06 -21.75 -8.73
CA ARG A 112 0.06 -20.58 -7.87
C ARG A 112 -0.23 -19.36 -8.73
N ILE A 113 -1.05 -18.45 -8.20
CA ILE A 113 -1.42 -17.20 -8.87
C ILE A 113 -0.98 -16.07 -7.96
N THR A 114 -0.40 -15.04 -8.55
CA THR A 114 -0.12 -13.75 -7.91
C THR A 114 -0.32 -12.64 -8.95
N GLU A 115 -0.38 -11.39 -8.50
CA GLU A 115 -0.44 -10.22 -9.38
C GLU A 115 -1.63 -10.22 -10.36
N LEU A 116 -2.75 -10.85 -10.00
CA LEU A 116 -3.97 -10.78 -10.82
C LEU A 116 -4.55 -9.36 -10.73
N ASN A 117 -4.55 -8.68 -11.86
CA ASN A 117 -5.03 -7.32 -12.03
C ASN A 117 -6.02 -7.26 -13.20
N LEU A 118 -7.00 -6.36 -13.13
CA LEU A 118 -8.01 -6.13 -14.16
C LEU A 118 -8.12 -4.64 -14.50
N TRP A 119 -8.25 -4.34 -15.79
CA TRP A 119 -8.42 -2.99 -16.30
C TRP A 119 -9.73 -2.85 -17.05
N ASN A 120 -10.33 -1.66 -16.99
CA ASN A 120 -11.47 -1.29 -17.83
C ASN A 120 -11.04 -0.68 -19.18
N LYS A 121 -9.75 -0.79 -19.51
CA LYS A 121 -9.14 -0.32 -20.76
C LYS A 121 -8.21 -1.40 -21.32
N GLU A 122 -8.03 -1.40 -22.63
CA GLU A 122 -7.00 -2.20 -23.28
C GLU A 122 -5.61 -1.63 -22.96
N LEU A 123 -4.69 -2.48 -22.50
CA LEU A 123 -3.27 -2.14 -22.38
C LEU A 123 -2.58 -2.31 -23.73
N SER A 124 -1.59 -1.47 -24.01
CA SER A 124 -0.74 -1.64 -25.19
C SER A 124 0.18 -2.86 -25.05
N ALA A 125 0.62 -3.41 -26.19
CA ALA A 125 1.57 -4.52 -26.19
C ALA A 125 2.89 -4.17 -25.47
N ASP A 126 3.35 -2.92 -25.58
CA ASP A 126 4.57 -2.45 -24.91
C ASP A 126 4.38 -2.33 -23.39
N GLU A 127 3.22 -1.85 -22.93
CA GLU A 127 2.87 -1.84 -21.50
C GLU A 127 2.88 -3.27 -20.94
N ILE A 128 2.27 -4.22 -21.66
CA ILE A 128 2.23 -5.63 -21.26
C ILE A 128 3.65 -6.22 -21.23
N ALA A 129 4.43 -6.04 -22.30
CA ALA A 129 5.80 -6.54 -22.39
C ALA A 129 6.72 -5.95 -21.31
N THR A 130 6.59 -4.66 -21.01
CA THR A 130 7.34 -4.01 -19.94
C THR A 130 6.97 -4.59 -18.57
N SER A 131 5.67 -4.81 -18.33
CA SER A 131 5.18 -5.36 -17.07
C SER A 131 5.64 -6.80 -16.83
N ALA A 132 5.82 -7.60 -17.88
CA ALA A 132 6.34 -8.97 -17.78
C ALA A 132 7.76 -9.02 -17.22
N GLN A 133 8.53 -7.94 -17.36
CA GLN A 133 9.92 -7.83 -16.92
C GLN A 133 10.05 -7.18 -15.54
N GLN A 134 8.94 -6.92 -14.85
CA GLN A 134 8.92 -6.17 -13.60
C GLN A 134 8.19 -6.92 -12.50
N CYS A 135 8.70 -6.77 -11.29
CA CYS A 135 7.99 -7.10 -10.07
C CYS A 135 7.00 -5.99 -9.75
N ASP A 136 5.79 -6.33 -9.31
CA ASP A 136 4.69 -5.36 -9.09
C ASP A 136 4.50 -4.42 -10.28
N GLY A 137 4.34 -4.98 -11.47
CA GLY A 137 4.20 -4.22 -12.71
C GLY A 137 2.95 -3.33 -12.75
N LEU A 138 2.11 -3.51 -13.77
CA LEU A 138 0.92 -2.66 -13.92
C LEU A 138 -0.11 -2.95 -12.84
N LYS A 139 -0.69 -1.90 -12.25
CA LYS A 139 -1.79 -2.00 -11.28
C LYS A 139 -3.13 -1.80 -11.96
N GLY A 140 -4.06 -2.72 -11.72
CA GLY A 140 -5.43 -2.67 -12.23
C GLY A 140 -6.20 -1.44 -11.75
N ASN A 141 -7.08 -0.90 -12.60
CA ASN A 141 -8.04 0.13 -12.19
C ASN A 141 -9.47 -0.39 -12.01
N ALA A 142 -9.79 -1.60 -12.51
CA ALA A 142 -11.07 -2.25 -12.27
C ALA A 142 -10.99 -3.22 -11.07
N LYS A 143 -9.91 -4.00 -10.98
CA LYS A 143 -9.56 -4.83 -9.81
C LYS A 143 -8.06 -4.94 -9.62
N ARG A 144 -7.60 -4.97 -8.37
CA ARG A 144 -6.21 -5.20 -7.95
C ARG A 144 -6.06 -6.48 -7.17
N TRP A 145 -4.85 -7.06 -7.19
CA TRP A 145 -4.57 -8.35 -6.54
C TRP A 145 -4.90 -8.35 -5.03
N HIS A 146 -4.55 -7.27 -4.31
CA HIS A 146 -4.81 -7.17 -2.87
C HIS A 146 -6.30 -7.14 -2.52
N GLU A 147 -7.20 -6.73 -3.44
CA GLU A 147 -8.64 -6.68 -3.15
C GLU A 147 -9.23 -8.07 -2.92
N PHE A 148 -8.52 -9.13 -3.35
CA PHE A 148 -8.92 -10.51 -3.11
C PHE A 148 -8.45 -11.05 -1.75
N TYR A 149 -7.59 -10.31 -1.03
CA TYR A 149 -6.94 -10.79 0.20
C TYR A 149 -7.95 -11.18 1.27
N ASN A 150 -8.88 -10.29 1.64
CA ASN A 150 -9.87 -10.57 2.68
C ASN A 150 -10.67 -11.85 2.40
N LYS A 151 -11.04 -12.07 1.13
CA LYS A 151 -11.78 -13.26 0.68
C LYS A 151 -10.91 -14.52 0.69
N ALA A 152 -9.63 -14.40 0.36
CA ALA A 152 -8.67 -15.49 0.49
C ALA A 152 -8.38 -15.82 1.96
N SER A 153 -8.31 -14.81 2.84
CA SER A 153 -8.05 -14.99 4.28
C SER A 153 -9.20 -15.69 5.00
N GLU A 154 -10.45 -15.46 4.59
CA GLU A 154 -11.62 -16.22 5.05
C GLU A 154 -11.48 -17.74 4.79
N LYS A 155 -10.71 -18.14 3.78
CA LYS A 155 -10.38 -19.54 3.45
C LYS A 155 -9.09 -20.03 4.08
N GLY A 156 -8.28 -19.14 4.66
CA GLY A 156 -7.08 -19.47 5.42
C GLY A 156 -5.96 -20.13 4.61
N SER A 157 -5.20 -21.00 5.27
CA SER A 157 -4.03 -21.69 4.70
C SER A 157 -4.36 -22.70 3.59
N GLU A 158 -5.65 -22.91 3.29
CA GLU A 158 -6.08 -23.75 2.15
C GLU A 158 -5.80 -23.09 0.80
N VAL A 159 -5.78 -21.76 0.74
CA VAL A 159 -5.63 -21.00 -0.53
C VAL A 159 -4.54 -19.93 -0.48
N ILE A 160 -4.04 -19.56 0.70
CA ILE A 160 -2.94 -18.60 0.87
C ILE A 160 -1.66 -19.37 1.19
N SER A 161 -0.64 -19.19 0.36
CA SER A 161 0.75 -19.59 0.63
C SER A 161 1.61 -18.36 0.91
N SER A 162 2.79 -18.57 1.51
CA SER A 162 3.78 -17.51 1.68
C SER A 162 4.08 -16.80 0.33
N PRO A 163 4.20 -15.46 0.32
CA PRO A 163 4.51 -14.72 -0.90
C PRO A 163 5.81 -15.19 -1.53
N SER A 164 5.83 -15.30 -2.85
CA SER A 164 7.07 -15.62 -3.58
C SER A 164 7.94 -14.37 -3.71
N LEU A 165 9.26 -14.55 -3.63
CA LEU A 165 10.20 -13.49 -3.94
C LEU A 165 10.16 -13.23 -5.45
N CYS A 166 9.77 -12.02 -5.84
CA CYS A 166 9.75 -11.66 -7.24
C CYS A 166 11.17 -11.43 -7.78
N GLN A 167 11.44 -11.92 -8.98
CA GLN A 167 12.71 -11.75 -9.69
C GLN A 167 12.43 -11.27 -11.12
N ALA A 168 12.69 -9.99 -11.39
CA ALA A 168 12.62 -9.41 -12.72
C ALA A 168 13.75 -9.98 -13.61
N THR A 169 13.42 -10.53 -14.78
CA THR A 169 14.39 -11.11 -15.72
C THR A 169 15.13 -10.04 -16.52
N GLY A 170 16.26 -9.53 -16.02
CA GLY A 170 16.97 -8.48 -16.75
C GLY A 170 18.30 -7.99 -16.18
N SER A 171 19.26 -8.88 -15.94
CA SER A 171 20.68 -8.49 -15.88
C SER A 171 21.54 -9.65 -16.36
N SER A 172 22.16 -9.53 -17.53
CA SER A 172 22.99 -10.58 -18.14
C SER A 172 24.47 -10.21 -18.05
N ARG A 173 25.32 -11.17 -17.63
CA ARG A 173 26.64 -11.52 -18.23
C ARG A 173 27.29 -12.71 -17.50
N VAL A 174 27.54 -13.82 -18.24
CA VAL A 174 28.79 -14.63 -18.42
C VAL A 174 29.64 -15.00 -17.15
N PRO A 175 30.28 -16.21 -17.08
CA PRO A 175 30.17 -17.13 -15.92
C PRO A 175 31.33 -17.17 -14.90
N ALA A 176 30.96 -17.72 -13.73
CA ALA A 176 31.65 -18.62 -12.78
C ALA A 176 32.97 -18.22 -12.08
N LYS A 177 32.90 -18.08 -10.75
CA LYS A 177 33.67 -18.88 -9.75
C LYS A 177 33.17 -18.68 -8.31
N GLU A 178 32.96 -19.79 -7.59
CA GLU A 178 32.67 -19.92 -6.14
C GLU A 178 33.98 -19.99 -5.30
N PRO A 179 33.96 -19.92 -3.95
CA PRO A 179 32.91 -19.51 -2.98
C PRO A 179 33.38 -18.32 -2.10
N GLU A 180 32.53 -17.50 -1.48
CA GLU A 180 32.15 -17.63 -0.06
C GLU A 180 31.20 -16.49 0.37
N VAL A 181 30.23 -16.82 1.22
CA VAL A 181 29.41 -15.99 2.12
C VAL A 181 28.47 -14.93 1.49
N VAL A 182 27.23 -15.40 1.28
CA VAL A 182 25.91 -14.75 1.44
C VAL A 182 25.89 -13.24 1.69
N SER A 183 25.20 -12.49 0.81
CA SER A 183 24.60 -11.19 1.16
C SER A 183 23.34 -10.87 0.32
N PRO A 184 22.37 -10.14 0.91
CA PRO A 184 20.93 -10.26 0.63
C PRO A 184 20.47 -9.55 -0.65
N GLY A 185 19.39 -10.07 -1.23
CA GLY A 185 18.83 -9.65 -2.53
C GLY A 185 18.17 -8.26 -2.56
N PRO A 186 17.78 -7.77 -3.76
CA PRO A 186 17.31 -6.40 -3.94
C PRO A 186 15.79 -6.23 -3.71
N PRO A 187 15.32 -5.04 -3.29
CA PRO A 187 14.13 -4.87 -2.45
C PRO A 187 12.83 -4.58 -3.23
N GLN A 188 11.72 -5.09 -2.69
CA GLN A 188 10.36 -4.52 -2.81
C GLN A 188 10.49 -2.99 -2.76
N GLY A 189 9.84 -2.24 -3.68
CA GLY A 189 9.96 -0.77 -3.72
C GLY A 189 9.86 -0.24 -2.29
N PRO A 190 10.89 0.46 -1.78
CA PRO A 190 11.27 0.33 -0.38
C PRO A 190 10.09 0.74 0.49
N SER A 191 9.54 -0.22 1.24
CA SER A 191 9.03 0.14 2.55
C SER A 191 10.21 0.82 3.25
N PHE A 192 9.99 2.00 3.80
CA PHE A 192 11.01 2.70 4.58
C PHE A 192 10.33 3.22 5.82
N ASP A 193 11.00 3.08 6.96
CA ASP A 193 10.62 3.86 8.13
C ASP A 193 11.42 5.15 8.10
N VAL A 194 10.77 6.22 8.52
CA VAL A 194 11.43 7.49 8.77
C VAL A 194 11.75 7.58 10.24
N ARG A 195 13.03 7.76 10.56
CA ARG A 195 13.49 8.07 11.91
C ARG A 195 13.48 9.59 12.12
N LEU A 196 12.67 10.06 13.06
CA LEU A 196 12.67 11.42 13.56
C LEU A 196 13.39 11.47 14.91
N ILE A 197 14.23 12.48 15.12
CA ILE A 197 14.96 12.69 16.39
C ILE A 197 14.36 13.91 17.11
N ASN A 198 14.46 13.97 18.44
CA ASN A 198 13.98 15.08 19.28
C ASN A 198 14.67 16.37 18.86
N GLY A 199 13.87 17.35 18.45
CA GLY A 199 14.30 18.51 17.68
C GLY A 199 13.76 18.45 16.24
N GLY A 200 13.80 17.30 15.59
CA GLY A 200 13.24 17.03 14.28
C GLY A 200 14.29 16.85 13.19
N VAL A 201 13.91 17.21 11.97
CA VAL A 201 14.63 17.02 10.71
C VAL A 201 14.88 18.44 10.17
N SER A 202 15.96 18.72 9.44
CA SER A 202 16.19 20.09 8.93
C SER A 202 15.03 20.53 8.01
N TYR A 203 14.80 21.84 7.84
CA TYR A 203 13.64 22.48 7.13
C TYR A 203 13.23 21.85 5.79
N ASP A 204 14.12 21.06 5.18
CA ASP A 204 14.09 20.67 3.78
C ASP A 204 14.15 19.15 3.55
N ASP A 205 14.12 18.35 4.62
CA ASP A 205 14.62 16.99 4.54
C ASP A 205 13.54 15.99 4.05
N ILE A 206 12.33 15.97 4.62
CA ILE A 206 11.24 15.05 4.21
C ILE A 206 9.98 15.84 3.91
N ILE A 207 9.83 16.24 2.65
CA ILE A 207 8.92 17.30 2.24
C ILE A 207 8.32 17.03 0.86
N ILE A 208 7.00 17.13 0.76
CA ILE A 208 6.31 17.28 -0.51
C ILE A 208 6.14 18.77 -0.75
N ARG A 209 6.85 19.30 -1.74
CA ARG A 209 6.75 20.71 -2.13
C ARG A 209 5.58 20.90 -3.09
N LYS A 210 4.73 21.89 -2.81
CA LYS A 210 3.56 22.26 -3.62
C LYS A 210 2.70 21.06 -4.06
N PRO A 211 2.11 20.31 -3.11
CA PRO A 211 1.23 19.20 -3.46
C PRO A 211 0.05 19.66 -4.32
N ASN A 212 -0.06 19.11 -5.53
CA ASN A 212 -1.00 19.56 -6.56
C ASN A 212 -2.43 19.00 -6.39
N ASN A 213 -2.63 18.04 -5.48
CA ASN A 213 -3.90 17.30 -5.33
C ASN A 213 -4.79 17.85 -4.20
N LEU A 214 -4.45 18.99 -3.60
CA LEU A 214 -5.19 19.55 -2.48
C LEU A 214 -6.34 20.45 -2.94
N PRO A 215 -7.48 20.46 -2.21
CA PRO A 215 -8.56 21.39 -2.47
C PRO A 215 -8.12 22.83 -2.26
N ALA A 216 -8.85 23.79 -2.83
CA ALA A 216 -8.57 25.22 -2.70
C ALA A 216 -8.67 25.74 -1.25
N GLN A 217 -9.42 25.04 -0.41
CA GLN A 217 -9.50 25.25 1.03
C GLN A 217 -9.65 23.89 1.71
N LEU A 218 -8.96 23.71 2.83
CA LEU A 218 -9.08 22.57 3.70
C LEU A 218 -9.92 22.99 4.91
N THR A 219 -11.22 22.68 4.85
CA THR A 219 -12.20 22.95 5.91
C THR A 219 -12.26 21.80 6.93
N GLN A 220 -11.83 20.62 6.51
CA GLN A 220 -11.76 19.41 7.32
C GLN A 220 -10.64 18.51 6.79
N PHE A 221 -10.11 17.64 7.66
CA PHE A 221 -9.18 16.61 7.24
C PHE A 221 -9.12 15.44 8.22
N THR A 222 -8.59 14.32 7.74
CA THR A 222 -8.08 13.22 8.57
C THR A 222 -6.63 12.98 8.21
N ASN A 223 -5.75 12.85 9.20
CA ASN A 223 -4.35 12.51 9.01
C ASN A 223 -4.00 11.29 9.86
N CYS A 224 -3.55 10.22 9.22
CA CYS A 224 -3.17 8.97 9.88
C CYS A 224 -1.71 8.63 9.60
N MET A 225 -1.08 7.93 10.53
CA MET A 225 0.30 7.44 10.42
C MET A 225 0.55 6.34 11.45
N TRP A 226 1.49 5.45 11.15
CA TRP A 226 2.07 4.53 12.12
C TRP A 226 3.21 5.22 12.85
N LEU A 227 3.25 5.08 14.17
CA LEU A 227 4.26 5.70 15.04
C LEU A 227 4.82 4.70 16.04
N LYS A 228 6.12 4.76 16.30
CA LYS A 228 6.78 3.98 17.35
C LYS A 228 7.82 4.81 18.08
N LEU A 229 7.78 4.79 19.41
CA LEU A 229 8.85 5.34 20.24
C LEU A 229 10.04 4.39 20.21
N ASP A 230 11.19 4.85 19.73
CA ASP A 230 12.39 4.00 19.60
C ASP A 230 13.38 4.21 20.73
N LYS A 231 14.23 5.24 20.64
CA LYS A 231 15.24 5.58 21.65
C LYS A 231 14.86 6.85 22.39
N GLY A 232 15.42 7.04 23.58
CA GLY A 232 15.19 8.23 24.38
C GLY A 232 14.76 7.93 25.80
N SER A 233 15.10 8.82 26.72
CA SER A 233 14.56 8.77 28.08
C SER A 233 13.13 9.29 28.13
N TRP A 234 12.68 10.03 27.10
CA TRP A 234 11.35 10.62 26.99
C TRP A 234 10.98 11.44 28.23
N ILE A 235 11.98 12.01 28.90
CA ILE A 235 11.85 12.79 30.12
C ILE A 235 12.41 14.19 29.85
N GLY A 236 11.54 15.20 29.89
CA GLY A 236 11.90 16.61 29.67
C GLY A 236 10.98 17.30 28.66
N TRP A 237 11.15 18.61 28.46
CA TRP A 237 10.38 19.35 27.45
C TRP A 237 11.01 19.18 26.06
N GLY A 238 10.51 18.21 25.30
CA GLY A 238 10.83 18.01 23.89
C GLY A 238 9.57 17.91 23.04
N LEU A 239 9.60 18.49 21.84
CA LEU A 239 8.54 18.33 20.84
C LEU A 239 9.14 17.76 19.56
N ILE A 240 8.55 16.70 19.06
CA ILE A 240 8.83 16.09 17.77
C ILE A 240 7.63 16.31 16.89
N THR A 241 7.78 17.12 15.86
CA THR A 241 6.72 17.29 14.86
C THR A 241 6.66 16.03 14.00
N VAL A 242 5.48 15.46 13.84
CA VAL A 242 5.25 14.25 13.03
C VAL A 242 4.52 14.57 11.73
N SER A 243 3.79 15.68 11.70
CA SER A 243 3.18 16.23 10.47
C SER A 243 3.12 17.74 10.53
N ASN A 244 3.58 18.40 9.47
CA ASN A 244 3.44 19.84 9.31
C ASN A 244 2.92 20.16 7.91
N TYR A 245 1.75 20.79 7.86
CA TYR A 245 1.19 21.36 6.64
C TYR A 245 1.38 22.86 6.70
N ARG A 246 1.92 23.45 5.63
CA ARG A 246 2.08 24.90 5.55
C ARG A 246 1.80 25.45 4.16
N THR A 247 1.13 26.60 4.16
CA THR A 247 0.92 27.45 2.98
C THR A 247 1.97 28.54 2.91
N ASN A 248 2.07 29.20 1.77
CA ASN A 248 2.92 30.38 1.55
C ASN A 248 2.58 31.59 2.45
N LYS A 249 1.39 31.60 3.05
CA LYS A 249 0.95 32.59 4.04
C LYS A 249 1.23 32.17 5.48
N TRP A 250 1.94 31.06 5.68
CA TRP A 250 2.19 30.43 6.98
C TRP A 250 0.91 29.96 7.70
N GLN A 251 -0.19 29.78 6.98
CA GLN A 251 -1.37 29.08 7.48
C GLN A 251 -1.16 27.57 7.39
N GLY A 252 -1.79 26.80 8.27
CA GLY A 252 -1.72 25.35 8.21
C GLY A 252 -1.96 24.67 9.54
N PHE A 253 -1.44 23.45 9.69
CA PHE A 253 -1.56 22.69 10.93
C PHE A 253 -0.24 21.98 11.28
N THR A 254 -0.05 21.72 12.57
CA THR A 254 1.07 20.92 13.07
C THR A 254 0.57 19.88 14.05
N ILE A 255 1.01 18.63 13.85
CA ILE A 255 0.88 17.55 14.81
C ILE A 255 2.27 17.26 15.37
N ALA A 256 2.41 17.31 16.68
CA ALA A 256 3.65 17.00 17.36
C ALA A 256 3.42 16.07 18.56
N LEU A 257 4.44 15.30 18.89
CA LEU A 257 4.53 14.48 20.09
C LEU A 257 5.51 15.14 21.05
N GLY A 258 5.25 15.04 22.34
CA GLY A 258 6.19 15.50 23.34
C GLY A 258 5.92 14.91 24.69
N THR A 259 6.84 15.11 25.63
CA THR A 259 6.72 14.52 26.95
C THR A 259 6.58 15.61 28.01
N THR A 260 5.83 15.27 29.05
CA THR A 260 5.82 16.10 30.26
C THR A 260 7.09 15.83 31.08
N HIS A 261 7.40 16.71 32.04
CA HIS A 261 8.46 16.47 33.03
C HIS A 261 8.34 15.13 33.78
N ARG A 262 7.15 14.52 33.82
CA ARG A 262 6.88 13.25 34.50
C ARG A 262 6.96 12.03 33.56
N GLY A 263 7.37 12.21 32.30
CA GLY A 263 7.52 11.14 31.31
C GLY A 263 6.24 10.76 30.56
N ASN A 264 5.10 11.40 30.85
CA ASN A 264 3.85 11.10 30.12
C ASN A 264 3.92 11.68 28.71
N MET A 265 3.75 10.84 27.69
CA MET A 265 3.64 11.28 26.30
C MET A 265 2.37 12.09 26.09
N GLN A 266 2.47 13.13 25.28
CA GLN A 266 1.41 14.03 24.89
C GLN A 266 1.38 14.19 23.37
N VAL A 267 0.18 14.32 22.82
CA VAL A 267 -0.01 14.86 21.46
C VAL A 267 -0.33 16.35 21.54
N TYR A 268 0.27 17.11 20.64
CA TYR A 268 0.12 18.54 20.47
C TYR A 268 -0.49 18.78 19.08
N PHE A 269 -1.63 19.45 19.01
CA PHE A 269 -2.23 19.89 17.75
C PHE A 269 -2.37 21.41 17.72
N THR A 270 -1.81 22.03 16.68
CA THR A 270 -1.88 23.49 16.49
C THR A 270 -2.36 23.85 15.10
N LEU A 271 -3.19 24.88 15.04
CA LEU A 271 -3.61 25.53 13.79
C LEU A 271 -2.84 26.84 13.66
N SER A 272 -2.23 27.08 12.49
CA SER A 272 -1.53 28.33 12.18
C SER A 272 -2.39 29.18 11.26
N HIS A 273 -2.51 30.46 11.57
CA HIS A 273 -3.34 31.45 10.86
C HIS A 273 -2.47 32.44 10.07
N GLY A 274 -1.15 32.31 10.19
CA GLY A 274 -0.16 33.12 9.49
C GLY A 274 1.15 33.21 10.26
N SER A 275 2.00 34.15 9.86
CA SER A 275 3.40 34.24 10.31
C SER A 275 3.60 34.45 11.83
N ARG A 276 2.58 34.93 12.55
CA ARG A 276 2.65 35.22 14.00
C ARG A 276 1.38 34.85 14.78
N SER A 277 0.48 34.10 14.17
CA SER A 277 -0.79 33.73 14.79
C SER A 277 -1.00 32.23 14.67
N TYR A 278 -1.16 31.58 15.81
CA TYR A 278 -1.51 30.18 15.90
C TYR A 278 -2.45 29.96 17.07
N LYS A 279 -3.30 28.93 16.96
CA LYS A 279 -4.18 28.46 18.01
C LYS A 279 -3.71 27.09 18.48
N TYR A 280 -3.51 27.00 19.78
CA TYR A 280 -3.18 25.75 20.43
C TYR A 280 -4.47 24.98 20.71
N CYS A 281 -4.78 24.02 19.84
CA CYS A 281 -6.04 23.31 19.88
C CYS A 281 -6.06 22.20 20.92
N TYR A 282 -4.97 21.45 21.09
CA TYR A 282 -4.98 20.33 22.01
C TYR A 282 -3.57 19.97 22.51
N SER A 283 -3.50 19.75 23.84
CA SER A 283 -2.48 18.97 24.52
C SER A 283 -3.20 17.88 25.28
N GLY A 284 -2.74 16.64 25.22
CA GLY A 284 -3.14 15.67 26.21
C GLY A 284 -2.46 14.32 26.05
N ALA A 285 -2.61 13.51 27.09
CA ALA A 285 -1.91 12.24 27.21
C ALA A 285 -2.35 11.24 26.16
N ILE A 286 -1.37 10.49 25.63
CA ILE A 286 -1.62 9.33 24.79
C ILE A 286 -1.38 8.09 25.65
N GLU A 287 -2.45 7.44 26.09
CA GLU A 287 -2.36 6.22 26.89
C GLU A 287 -1.83 5.07 26.05
N GLY A 288 -0.98 4.22 26.63
CA GLY A 288 -0.45 3.01 25.99
C GLY A 288 0.72 3.24 25.03
N PHE A 289 0.90 4.44 24.48
CA PHE A 289 1.95 4.72 23.47
C PHE A 289 3.40 4.63 23.98
N GLY A 290 3.59 4.61 25.31
CA GLY A 290 4.88 4.49 25.97
C GLY A 290 5.50 3.07 25.94
N ASP A 291 4.86 2.09 25.31
CA ASP A 291 5.29 0.69 25.30
C ASP A 291 6.38 0.36 24.25
N HIS A 292 6.83 1.39 23.51
CA HIS A 292 7.81 1.29 22.43
C HIS A 292 7.40 0.32 21.31
N GLN A 293 6.09 0.08 21.13
CA GLN A 293 5.54 -0.66 20.00
C GLN A 293 5.03 0.29 18.92
N TRP A 294 4.66 -0.26 17.77
CA TRP A 294 3.99 0.50 16.73
C TRP A 294 2.52 0.67 17.06
N HIS A 295 2.05 1.89 16.91
CA HIS A 295 0.65 2.26 17.04
C HIS A 295 0.16 2.99 15.80
N HIS A 296 -1.10 2.76 15.45
CA HIS A 296 -1.76 3.54 14.41
C HIS A 296 -2.40 4.76 15.04
N PHE A 297 -1.91 5.94 14.68
CA PHE A 297 -2.44 7.21 15.15
C PHE A 297 -3.21 7.91 14.04
N CYS A 298 -4.43 8.35 14.32
CA CYS A 298 -5.17 9.26 13.45
C CYS A 298 -5.64 10.49 14.21
N LEU A 299 -5.63 11.64 13.54
CA LEU A 299 -6.24 12.88 13.97
C LEU A 299 -7.20 13.38 12.89
N SER A 300 -8.41 13.74 13.30
CA SER A 300 -9.40 14.36 12.42
C SER A 300 -9.84 15.70 12.98
N TRP A 301 -9.97 16.70 12.12
CA TRP A 301 -10.42 18.04 12.47
C TRP A 301 -11.42 18.53 11.44
N GLU A 302 -12.54 19.06 11.92
CA GLU A 302 -13.60 19.68 11.12
C GLU A 302 -13.76 21.12 11.62
N GLY A 303 -13.38 22.11 10.81
CA GLY A 303 -13.28 23.52 11.21
C GLY A 303 -14.58 24.32 11.23
N GLU A 304 -15.72 23.72 10.87
CA GLU A 304 -17.00 24.42 10.74
C GLU A 304 -17.70 24.61 12.11
N GLU A 305 -19.01 24.34 12.21
CA GLU A 305 -19.88 24.82 13.30
C GLU A 305 -19.36 24.54 14.72
N THR A 306 -18.72 23.38 14.94
CA THR A 306 -18.24 22.96 16.27
C THR A 306 -16.72 22.93 16.41
N ALA A 307 -15.98 23.07 15.31
CA ALA A 307 -14.53 22.89 15.29
C ALA A 307 -14.06 21.60 15.98
N LEU A 308 -14.63 20.47 15.57
CA LEU A 308 -14.47 19.20 16.28
C LEU A 308 -13.12 18.57 15.96
N LEU A 309 -12.35 18.29 17.00
CA LEU A 309 -11.10 17.56 16.96
C LEU A 309 -11.29 16.19 17.58
N LYS A 310 -10.98 15.12 16.83
CA LYS A 310 -10.91 13.76 17.36
C LYS A 310 -9.53 13.17 17.12
N TYR A 311 -9.04 12.36 18.04
CA TYR A 311 -7.91 11.48 17.77
C TYR A 311 -8.20 10.04 18.17
N PHE A 312 -7.54 9.14 17.44
CA PHE A 312 -7.72 7.71 17.50
C PHE A 312 -6.36 7.05 17.69
N MET A 313 -6.36 6.00 18.50
CA MET A 313 -5.20 5.13 18.74
C MET A 313 -5.62 3.71 18.41
N ASP A 314 -4.85 3.05 17.56
CA ASP A 314 -5.04 1.65 17.15
C ASP A 314 -6.49 1.37 16.69
N GLY A 315 -7.03 2.32 15.92
CA GLY A 315 -8.39 2.23 15.37
C GLY A 315 -9.50 2.62 16.34
N THR A 316 -9.18 2.94 17.59
CA THR A 316 -10.15 3.25 18.64
C THR A 316 -10.17 4.75 18.94
N LEU A 317 -11.36 5.34 18.99
CA LEU A 317 -11.54 6.73 19.41
C LEU A 317 -11.00 6.91 20.83
N SER A 318 -10.00 7.78 20.97
CA SER A 318 -9.38 8.06 22.26
C SER A 318 -9.91 9.33 22.90
N ARG A 319 -10.18 10.37 22.09
CA ARG A 319 -10.72 11.63 22.62
C ARG A 319 -11.42 12.46 21.58
N VAL A 320 -12.27 13.33 22.10
CA VAL A 320 -13.00 14.38 21.37
C VAL A 320 -12.78 15.71 22.08
N LYS A 321 -12.60 16.78 21.31
CA LYS A 321 -12.55 18.16 21.80
C LYS A 321 -13.27 19.07 20.80
N ASP A 322 -14.12 19.94 21.29
CA ASP A 322 -14.79 20.97 20.49
C ASP A 322 -14.03 22.31 20.55
N ASN A 323 -14.51 23.29 19.78
CA ASN A 323 -14.01 24.66 19.77
C ASN A 323 -12.52 24.80 19.42
N CYS A 324 -11.98 23.85 18.64
CA CYS A 324 -10.66 23.94 18.02
C CYS A 324 -10.71 24.82 16.77
N ASP A 325 -11.09 26.08 16.97
CA ASP A 325 -11.15 27.11 15.92
C ASP A 325 -12.36 27.09 14.98
N VAL A 326 -13.51 27.45 15.56
CA VAL A 326 -14.81 27.52 14.86
C VAL A 326 -14.77 28.49 13.69
N GLY A 327 -15.20 28.00 12.53
CA GLY A 327 -15.25 28.73 11.27
C GLY A 327 -13.91 28.91 10.58
N TYR A 328 -12.82 28.33 11.10
CA TYR A 328 -11.52 28.45 10.46
C TYR A 328 -11.40 27.51 9.26
N GLN A 329 -10.79 28.03 8.19
CA GLN A 329 -10.54 27.28 6.96
C GLN A 329 -9.08 27.51 6.58
N ILE A 330 -8.34 26.42 6.43
CA ILE A 330 -6.94 26.50 6.01
C ILE A 330 -6.94 26.72 4.50
N GLN A 331 -6.20 27.71 4.01
CA GLN A 331 -6.07 27.89 2.56
C GLN A 331 -5.44 26.64 1.93
N GLY A 332 -6.01 26.21 0.81
CA GLY A 332 -5.37 25.27 -0.10
C GLY A 332 -4.13 25.89 -0.73
N GLN A 333 -3.46 25.14 -1.62
CA GLN A 333 -2.16 25.52 -2.19
C GLN A 333 -1.05 25.58 -1.13
N SER A 334 -0.88 24.46 -0.44
CA SER A 334 0.27 24.20 0.40
C SER A 334 1.56 24.59 -0.32
N GLU A 335 2.42 25.33 0.39
CA GLU A 335 3.81 25.51 -0.03
C GLU A 335 4.57 24.21 0.17
N TYR A 336 4.31 23.57 1.32
CA TYR A 336 4.84 22.27 1.62
C TYR A 336 4.02 21.48 2.65
N LEU A 337 4.15 20.17 2.56
CA LEU A 337 3.79 19.20 3.59
C LEU A 337 5.06 18.46 4.00
N SER A 338 5.39 18.44 5.28
CA SER A 338 6.58 17.74 5.79
C SER A 338 6.27 16.77 6.91
N ILE A 339 7.10 15.74 7.00
CA ILE A 339 7.19 14.84 8.15
C ILE A 339 8.44 15.28 8.92
N GLY A 340 8.32 15.46 10.24
CA GLY A 340 9.37 16.12 11.00
C GLY A 340 9.17 17.63 11.14
N GLY A 341 9.99 18.24 11.99
CA GLY A 341 9.92 19.68 12.24
C GLY A 341 11.23 20.29 12.71
N HIS A 342 11.15 21.55 13.13
CA HIS A 342 12.24 22.49 13.05
C HIS A 342 13.09 22.61 14.34
N SER A 343 14.07 21.74 14.54
CA SER A 343 15.14 21.92 15.53
C SER A 343 16.25 20.86 15.34
N ARG A 344 17.48 21.29 15.04
CA ARG A 344 18.62 20.37 15.08
C ARG A 344 19.05 20.18 16.53
N LYS A 345 18.69 19.04 17.11
CA LYS A 345 19.48 18.47 18.20
C LYS A 345 19.94 17.10 17.74
N ASP A 346 21.25 16.92 17.67
CA ASP A 346 21.87 15.68 17.18
C ASP A 346 21.87 14.56 18.25
N SER A 347 21.05 14.71 19.30
CA SER A 347 20.88 13.74 20.38
C SER A 347 19.53 13.95 21.07
N GLY A 348 18.82 12.86 21.35
CA GLY A 348 17.56 12.90 22.09
C GLY A 348 16.64 11.72 21.79
N ASP A 349 15.36 11.93 22.07
CA ASP A 349 14.29 10.94 21.88
C ASP A 349 13.96 10.71 20.39
N GLU A 350 13.49 9.53 20.00
CA GLU A 350 13.36 9.14 18.59
C GLU A 350 12.01 8.50 18.28
N VAL A 351 11.30 9.04 17.28
CA VAL A 351 10.05 8.46 16.77
C VAL A 351 10.30 7.85 15.40
N LEU A 352 9.86 6.63 15.20
CA LEU A 352 9.76 6.02 13.88
C LEU A 352 8.37 6.28 13.30
N ILE A 353 8.32 6.63 12.02
CA ILE A 353 7.08 6.88 11.28
C ILE A 353 7.02 5.98 10.05
N ASN A 354 5.83 5.46 9.77
CA ASN A 354 5.51 4.76 8.52
C ASN A 354 4.04 5.03 8.11
N GLY A 355 3.67 4.75 6.86
CA GLY A 355 2.28 4.68 6.41
C GLY A 355 1.51 5.99 6.54
N TYR A 356 2.16 7.15 6.36
CA TYR A 356 1.48 8.44 6.41
C TYR A 356 0.38 8.54 5.36
N ALA A 357 -0.75 9.12 5.75
CA ALA A 357 -1.83 9.45 4.84
C ALA A 357 -2.64 10.67 5.29
N LEU A 358 -3.09 11.47 4.32
CA LEU A 358 -3.91 12.65 4.53
C LEU A 358 -5.13 12.65 3.60
N TRP A 359 -6.30 12.92 4.17
CA TRP A 359 -7.58 13.09 3.45
C TRP A 359 -8.16 14.47 3.74
N ASP A 360 -8.90 15.05 2.79
CA ASP A 360 -9.69 16.29 2.95
C ASP A 360 -11.13 16.05 3.47
N ARG A 361 -11.34 14.89 4.09
CA ARG A 361 -12.61 14.52 4.71
C ARG A 361 -12.39 13.88 6.06
N ILE A 362 -13.45 13.88 6.86
CA ILE A 362 -13.52 13.10 8.09
C ILE A 362 -13.75 11.64 7.70
N LEU A 363 -12.81 10.77 8.07
CA LEU A 363 -13.00 9.32 7.96
C LEU A 363 -14.01 8.86 9.03
N THR A 364 -14.79 7.84 8.69
CA THR A 364 -15.64 7.16 9.66
C THR A 364 -14.80 6.34 10.64
N ASP A 365 -15.35 6.02 11.81
CA ASP A 365 -14.68 5.18 12.82
C ASP A 365 -14.31 3.80 12.23
N ASP A 366 -15.16 3.24 11.35
CA ASP A 366 -14.87 1.99 10.64
C ASP A 366 -13.71 2.12 9.65
N GLU A 367 -13.63 3.22 8.89
CA GLU A 367 -12.49 3.47 7.99
C GLU A 367 -11.17 3.64 8.76
N ILE A 368 -11.23 4.27 9.94
CA ILE A 368 -10.06 4.44 10.81
C ILE A 368 -9.63 3.09 11.40
N LEU A 369 -10.58 2.29 11.86
CA LEU A 369 -10.33 0.93 12.36
C LEU A 369 -9.72 0.05 11.25
N ASP A 370 -10.27 0.14 10.04
CA ASP A 370 -9.80 -0.58 8.88
C ASP A 370 -8.35 -0.24 8.53
N ASN A 371 -7.98 1.04 8.58
CA ASN A 371 -6.59 1.49 8.38
C ASN A 371 -5.68 1.06 9.55
N ALA A 372 -6.20 0.98 10.78
CA ALA A 372 -5.43 0.49 11.93
C ALA A 372 -5.19 -1.02 11.91
N SER A 373 -6.03 -1.77 11.20
CA SER A 373 -5.95 -3.23 11.10
C SER A 373 -4.92 -3.74 10.09
N THR A 374 -4.24 -2.85 9.35
CA THR A 374 -3.23 -3.21 8.34
C THR A 374 -2.08 -2.20 8.30
N CYS A 375 -0.85 -2.69 8.16
CA CYS A 375 0.34 -1.89 7.90
C CYS A 375 0.81 -1.95 6.44
N GLN A 376 0.08 -2.66 5.57
CA GLN A 376 0.51 -2.87 4.17
C GLN A 376 -0.04 -1.82 3.20
N GLU A 377 -1.26 -1.32 3.44
CA GLU A 377 -1.90 -0.37 2.52
C GLU A 377 -2.84 0.59 3.25
N THR A 378 -2.77 1.86 2.87
CA THR A 378 -3.72 2.89 3.29
C THR A 378 -5.00 2.82 2.45
N LYS A 379 -6.16 2.65 3.10
CA LYS A 379 -7.48 2.56 2.46
C LYS A 379 -8.19 3.92 2.40
N GLY A 380 -9.13 4.08 1.47
CA GLY A 380 -10.05 5.22 1.47
C GLY A 380 -9.62 6.43 0.65
N ASN A 381 -8.73 6.25 -0.34
CA ASN A 381 -8.29 7.24 -1.32
C ASN A 381 -7.71 8.53 -0.70
N PRO A 382 -6.55 8.45 -0.02
CA PRO A 382 -5.91 9.63 0.53
C PRO A 382 -5.49 10.62 -0.58
N LEU A 383 -5.52 11.91 -0.26
CA LEU A 383 -4.97 12.97 -1.10
C LEU A 383 -3.44 12.91 -1.17
N ILE A 384 -2.82 12.53 -0.05
CA ILE A 384 -1.37 12.34 0.09
C ILE A 384 -1.14 10.98 0.75
N LYS A 385 -0.27 10.17 0.15
CA LYS A 385 0.10 8.83 0.63
C LYS A 385 1.60 8.74 0.93
N TRP A 386 2.00 7.70 1.67
CA TRP A 386 3.38 7.49 2.10
C TRP A 386 4.38 7.50 0.93
N ASP A 387 4.02 6.84 -0.17
CA ASP A 387 4.85 6.76 -1.38
C ASP A 387 5.15 8.14 -2.00
N ASP A 388 4.30 9.15 -1.76
CA ASP A 388 4.51 10.48 -2.34
C ASP A 388 5.74 11.17 -1.74
N PHE A 389 6.20 10.74 -0.56
CA PHE A 389 7.43 11.23 0.06
C PHE A 389 8.69 10.54 -0.48
N TYR A 390 8.57 9.46 -1.26
CA TYR A 390 9.70 8.62 -1.63
C TYR A 390 10.84 9.39 -2.31
N GLU A 391 10.53 10.23 -3.30
CA GLU A 391 11.55 11.00 -4.02
C GLU A 391 12.23 12.06 -3.16
N SER A 392 11.49 12.72 -2.25
CA SER A 392 12.07 13.67 -1.29
C SER A 392 13.01 12.97 -0.31
N VAL A 393 12.56 11.84 0.24
CA VAL A 393 13.32 11.07 1.21
C VAL A 393 14.63 10.53 0.59
N LYS A 394 14.56 10.06 -0.67
CA LYS A 394 15.69 9.54 -1.44
C LYS A 394 16.73 10.62 -1.80
N ALA A 395 16.28 11.84 -2.07
CA ALA A 395 17.12 12.96 -2.49
C ALA A 395 17.85 13.63 -1.32
N ASP A 396 17.11 13.94 -0.25
CA ASP A 396 17.56 14.91 0.78
C ASP A 396 17.77 14.29 2.18
N SER A 397 17.39 13.01 2.40
CA SER A 397 17.18 12.45 3.75
C SER A 397 17.61 11.01 3.98
N LYS A 398 18.63 10.52 3.26
CA LYS A 398 19.12 9.14 3.41
C LYS A 398 19.47 8.76 4.85
N ASP A 399 19.90 9.72 5.67
CA ASP A 399 20.26 9.51 7.07
C ASP A 399 19.05 9.24 8.00
N TYR A 400 17.84 9.56 7.53
CA TYR A 400 16.58 9.34 8.26
C TYR A 400 15.84 8.10 7.78
N MET A 401 16.18 7.57 6.60
CA MET A 401 15.71 6.25 6.16
C MET A 401 16.39 5.17 6.98
N ILE A 402 15.60 4.30 7.59
CA ILE A 402 16.10 3.04 8.15
C ILE A 402 15.48 1.87 7.40
N SER A 403 16.05 0.68 7.59
CA SER A 403 15.47 -0.55 7.04
C SER A 403 14.01 -0.67 7.48
N PRO A 404 13.09 -0.97 6.55
CA PRO A 404 11.68 -1.07 6.86
C PRO A 404 11.41 -2.05 7.98
N SER A 405 10.49 -1.64 8.83
CA SER A 405 9.81 -2.48 9.78
C SER A 405 8.96 -3.54 9.05
N GLU A 406 9.09 -4.81 9.44
CA GLU A 406 8.30 -5.93 8.88
C GLU A 406 6.85 -5.90 9.38
N CYS A 407 5.87 -5.95 8.50
CA CYS A 407 4.46 -5.80 8.87
C CYS A 407 3.84 -7.10 9.44
N ASP A 408 3.76 -7.27 10.78
CA ASP A 408 2.94 -8.33 11.41
C ASP A 408 1.72 -7.77 12.15
N VAL A 409 0.51 -8.00 11.62
CA VAL A 409 -0.73 -7.66 12.35
C VAL A 409 -1.04 -8.73 13.39
N LYS A 410 -1.00 -8.39 14.68
CA LYS A 410 -1.37 -9.29 15.79
C LYS A 410 -2.77 -8.97 16.30
N LEU A 411 -3.66 -9.97 16.28
CA LEU A 411 -4.94 -9.94 16.99
C LEU A 411 -4.71 -10.34 18.46
N ASP A 412 -4.98 -9.44 19.40
CA ASP A 412 -5.01 -9.80 20.81
C ASP A 412 -6.45 -10.09 21.26
N PHE A 413 -6.75 -11.34 21.60
CA PHE A 413 -8.11 -11.81 21.92
C PHE A 413 -8.53 -11.53 23.36
N LEU A 414 -7.63 -11.03 24.22
CA LEU A 414 -7.86 -10.97 25.67
C LEU A 414 -8.18 -9.57 26.23
N VAL A 415 -7.99 -8.48 25.48
CA VAL A 415 -8.34 -7.12 25.92
C VAL A 415 -8.78 -6.27 24.73
N SER A 416 -10.07 -5.95 24.65
CA SER A 416 -10.67 -4.92 23.75
C SER A 416 -9.98 -4.71 22.39
N ARG A 417 -10.25 -5.54 21.36
CA ARG A 417 -9.91 -5.32 19.92
C ARG A 417 -8.76 -4.31 19.66
N LYS A 418 -7.56 -4.57 20.17
CA LYS A 418 -6.38 -3.78 19.82
C LYS A 418 -5.63 -4.49 18.69
N TYR A 419 -5.43 -3.78 17.59
CA TYR A 419 -4.64 -4.25 16.45
C TYR A 419 -3.24 -3.65 16.60
N TYR A 420 -2.24 -4.50 16.78
CA TYR A 420 -0.85 -4.07 16.86
C TYR A 420 -0.12 -4.52 15.62
N CYS A 421 0.72 -3.64 15.06
CA CYS A 421 1.73 -4.05 14.10
C CYS A 421 3.02 -4.38 14.85
N SER A 422 3.38 -5.66 14.98
CA SER A 422 4.69 -6.01 15.52
C SER A 422 5.68 -5.96 14.37
N MET A 423 6.49 -4.92 14.32
CA MET A 423 7.48 -4.82 13.26
C MET A 423 8.89 -4.98 13.80
N THR A 424 9.50 -6.11 13.41
CA THR A 424 10.84 -6.53 13.80
C THR A 424 11.88 -5.73 13.03
N ARG A 425 12.82 -5.13 13.76
CA ARG A 425 14.00 -4.51 13.17
C ARG A 425 14.85 -5.59 12.51
N ASN A 426 15.12 -5.44 11.22
CA ASN A 426 16.25 -6.13 10.61
C ASN A 426 17.54 -5.44 11.08
N THR A 427 18.17 -5.94 12.14
CA THR A 427 19.43 -5.39 12.66
C THR A 427 20.58 -5.71 11.71
N ARG A 428 20.78 -4.87 10.69
CA ARG A 428 22.09 -4.71 10.03
C ARG A 428 22.50 -3.24 10.08
N TYR A 429 22.96 -2.81 11.24
CA TYR A 429 23.81 -1.61 11.32
C TYR A 429 25.16 -1.95 10.67
N SER A 430 25.46 -1.39 9.51
CA SER A 430 26.86 -1.21 9.11
C SER A 430 27.42 -0.09 9.99
N GLN A 431 28.26 -0.48 10.96
CA GLN A 431 29.16 0.45 11.61
C GLN A 431 30.04 1.08 10.54
N TYR A 432 29.82 2.34 10.20
CA TYR A 432 30.92 3.16 9.72
C TYR A 432 31.57 3.76 10.96
N SER A 433 32.65 3.11 11.38
CA SER A 433 33.62 3.74 12.26
C SER A 433 34.08 5.03 11.59
N ARG A 434 33.97 6.13 12.34
CA ARG A 434 34.87 7.25 12.14
C ARG A 434 36.14 6.86 12.88
N ASP A 435 37.23 6.72 12.13
CA ASP A 435 38.58 6.80 12.67
C ASP A 435 39.35 7.79 11.78
N PRO A 436 40.32 8.54 12.31
CA PRO A 436 40.19 9.51 13.40
C PRO A 436 40.14 10.96 12.89
#